data_AF-A0A7J0CF33-F1
#
_entry.id   AF-A0A7J0CF33-F1
#
_cell.length_a   1.000
_cell.length_b   1.000
_cell.length_c   1.000
_cell.angle_alpha   90.00
_cell.angle_beta   90.00
_cell.angle_gamma   90.00
#
_symmetry.space_group_name_H-M   'P 1'
#
loop_
_entity.id
_entity.type
_entity.pdbx_description
1 polymer ?
#
loop_
_entity_poly.entity_id
_entity_poly.type
_entity_poly.pdbx_seq_one_letter_code
_entity_poly.pdbx_strand_id
1 'polypeptide(L)'
;MDHDARLFLLPDRYPRVGAALGAVGALACTETPAVHGWLQAHGFSAASEEVRILPADAEALIPEDAESLPVPLSEEEASRVHRECAPKPVAELEADLRDFRETTREWEALVHRALTAGIPAPRIAQLTGLSPQEISGLIQSQPSVSADA
;
A
#
# COMPACT_ATOMS: atom_id res chain seq x y z
N MET A 1 12.26 -15.24 -5.11
CA MET A 1 12.68 -13.96 -4.51
C MET A 1 11.54 -13.02 -4.83
N ASP A 2 10.66 -12.76 -3.87
CA ASP A 2 9.60 -11.76 -4.08
C ASP A 2 10.27 -10.40 -4.02
N HIS A 3 10.34 -9.73 -5.16
CA HIS A 3 10.65 -8.31 -5.24
C HIS A 3 9.33 -7.56 -5.25
N ASP A 4 9.27 -6.42 -4.55
CA ASP A 4 8.04 -5.62 -4.49
C ASP A 4 7.91 -4.70 -5.70
N ALA A 5 9.05 -4.34 -6.31
CA ALA A 5 9.12 -3.46 -7.47
C ALA A 5 10.36 -3.71 -8.34
N ARG A 6 10.37 -3.08 -9.52
CA ARG A 6 11.53 -3.03 -10.42
C ARG A 6 11.87 -1.61 -10.80
N LEU A 7 13.15 -1.28 -10.65
CA LEU A 7 13.75 -0.11 -11.29
C LEU A 7 14.10 -0.47 -12.72
N PHE A 8 13.94 0.46 -13.65
CA PHE A 8 14.33 0.28 -15.04
C PHE A 8 14.63 1.62 -15.69
N LEU A 9 15.40 1.57 -16.77
CA LEU A 9 15.68 2.75 -17.59
C LEU A 9 14.69 2.80 -18.74
N LEU A 10 14.02 3.93 -18.88
CA LEU A 10 13.04 4.16 -19.95
C LEU A 10 13.49 5.33 -20.82
N PRO A 11 14.19 5.05 -21.94
CA PRO A 11 14.56 6.10 -22.89
C PRO A 11 13.33 6.79 -23.47
N ASP A 12 13.48 8.08 -23.82
CA ASP A 12 12.40 8.96 -24.34
C ASP A 12 11.63 8.45 -25.57
N ARG A 13 12.12 7.39 -26.23
CA ARG A 13 11.45 6.75 -27.38
C ARG A 13 10.19 5.95 -27.00
N TYR A 14 10.02 5.60 -25.74
CA TYR A 14 8.91 4.79 -25.25
C TYR A 14 7.81 5.64 -24.62
N PRO A 15 6.53 5.20 -24.66
CA PRO A 15 5.49 5.84 -23.87
C PRO A 15 5.89 5.82 -22.39
N ARG A 16 5.63 6.92 -21.68
CA ARG A 16 5.97 7.04 -20.24
C ARG A 16 5.17 6.02 -19.45
N VAL A 17 5.84 4.97 -18.99
CA VAL A 17 5.30 3.89 -18.16
C VAL A 17 6.01 3.91 -16.81
N GLY A 18 5.28 3.55 -15.75
CA GLY A 18 5.77 3.59 -14.37
C GLY A 18 5.93 5.00 -13.84
N ALA A 19 6.23 5.12 -12.56
CA ALA A 19 6.52 6.41 -11.94
C ALA A 19 7.98 6.80 -12.18
N ALA A 20 8.26 8.08 -12.37
CA ALA A 20 9.63 8.58 -12.24
C ALA A 20 10.09 8.34 -10.80
N LEU A 21 11.29 7.78 -10.61
CA LEU A 21 11.78 7.42 -9.28
C LEU A 21 11.77 8.63 -8.32
N GLY A 22 12.17 9.80 -8.81
CA GLY A 22 12.12 11.04 -8.04
C GLY A 22 10.71 11.52 -7.65
N ALA A 23 9.66 11.14 -8.39
CA ALA A 23 8.28 11.53 -8.10
C ALA A 23 7.65 10.69 -6.97
N VAL A 24 8.10 9.45 -6.78
CA VAL A 24 7.64 8.58 -5.67
C VAL A 24 8.13 9.10 -4.30
N GLY A 25 9.19 9.90 -4.30
CA GLY A 25 9.87 10.38 -3.10
C GLY A 25 10.96 9.42 -2.64
N ALA A 26 11.47 9.65 -1.43
CA ALA A 26 12.57 8.84 -0.88
C ALA A 26 12.12 7.37 -0.66
N LEU A 27 12.92 6.44 -1.19
CA LEU A 27 12.77 5.00 -0.96
C LEU A 27 14.05 4.49 -0.30
N ALA A 28 13.96 3.67 0.72
CA ALA A 28 15.13 3.13 1.42
C ALA A 28 16.05 2.34 0.46
N CYS A 29 15.49 1.73 -0.58
CA CYS A 29 16.26 0.98 -1.57
C CYS A 29 17.20 1.87 -2.39
N THR A 30 16.92 3.17 -2.57
CA THR A 30 17.80 4.06 -3.36
C THR A 30 19.15 4.26 -2.70
N GLU A 31 19.21 4.17 -1.37
CA GLU A 31 20.44 4.32 -0.59
C GLU A 31 21.30 3.05 -0.58
N THR A 32 20.82 1.96 -1.18
CA THR A 32 21.53 0.67 -1.15
C THR A 32 22.69 0.65 -2.15
N PRO A 33 23.80 -0.05 -1.84
CA PRO A 33 24.92 -0.19 -2.77
C PRO A 33 24.53 -0.82 -4.11
N ALA A 34 23.53 -1.71 -4.13
CA ALA A 34 23.05 -2.34 -5.35
C ALA A 34 22.41 -1.34 -6.30
N VAL A 35 21.49 -0.49 -5.79
CA VAL A 35 20.83 0.53 -6.60
C VAL A 35 21.82 1.62 -7.01
N HIS A 36 22.68 2.08 -6.09
CA HIS A 36 23.74 3.03 -6.42
C HIS A 36 24.68 2.51 -7.51
N GLY A 37 25.15 1.26 -7.40
CA GLY A 37 26.04 0.65 -8.38
C GLY A 37 25.38 0.51 -9.75
N TRP A 38 24.12 0.10 -9.78
CA TRP A 38 23.35 -0.03 -11.02
C TRP A 38 23.13 1.33 -11.70
N LEU A 39 22.73 2.36 -10.96
CA LEU A 39 22.55 3.71 -11.50
C LEU A 39 23.86 4.28 -12.06
N GLN A 40 24.97 4.14 -11.31
CA GLN A 40 26.29 4.60 -11.73
C GLN A 40 26.79 3.88 -12.99
N ALA A 41 26.57 2.57 -13.10
CA ALA A 41 26.95 1.78 -14.28
C ALA A 41 26.28 2.29 -15.56
N HIS A 42 25.08 2.87 -15.43
CA HIS A 42 24.30 3.41 -16.53
C HIS A 42 24.41 4.94 -16.68
N GLY A 43 25.16 5.61 -15.82
CA GLY A 43 25.35 7.07 -15.88
C GLY A 43 24.12 7.88 -15.47
N PHE A 44 23.17 7.29 -14.76
CA PHE A 44 21.96 7.96 -14.29
C PHE A 44 22.00 8.30 -12.80
N SER A 45 21.24 9.31 -12.42
CA SER A 45 20.94 9.61 -11.02
C SER A 45 19.49 9.22 -10.71
N ALA A 46 19.19 8.99 -9.42
CA ALA A 46 17.82 8.68 -8.99
C ALA A 46 16.81 9.82 -9.27
N ALA A 47 17.29 11.04 -9.53
CA ALA A 47 16.48 12.19 -9.89
C ALA A 47 16.17 12.28 -11.40
N SER A 48 16.74 11.39 -12.23
CA SER A 48 16.46 11.37 -13.66
C SER A 48 15.04 10.91 -13.95
N GLU A 49 14.37 11.59 -14.87
CA GLU A 49 13.04 11.21 -15.40
C GLU A 49 13.06 9.89 -16.19
N GLU A 50 14.24 9.45 -16.63
CA GLU A 50 14.45 8.19 -17.35
C GLU A 50 14.57 7.00 -16.40
N VAL A 51 14.85 7.24 -15.10
CA VAL A 51 14.86 6.19 -14.09
C VAL A 51 13.43 6.01 -13.58
N ARG A 52 12.84 4.88 -13.94
CA ARG A 52 11.45 4.54 -13.65
C ARG A 52 11.35 3.41 -12.65
N ILE A 53 10.22 3.36 -11.95
CA ILE A 53 9.86 2.27 -11.05
C ILE A 53 8.44 1.78 -11.34
N LEU A 54 8.25 0.47 -11.25
CA LEU A 54 6.94 -0.20 -11.34
C LEU A 54 6.79 -1.21 -10.20
N PRO A 55 5.55 -1.44 -9.72
CA PRO A 55 5.27 -2.57 -8.85
C PRO A 55 5.46 -3.90 -9.60
N ALA A 56 5.75 -4.95 -8.85
CA ALA A 56 6.10 -6.26 -9.42
C ALA A 56 4.99 -6.89 -10.27
N ASP A 57 3.73 -6.64 -9.93
CA ASP A 57 2.56 -7.12 -10.68
C ASP A 57 2.37 -6.41 -12.05
N ALA A 58 3.08 -5.31 -12.28
CA ALA A 58 3.07 -4.54 -13.51
C ALA A 58 4.36 -4.70 -14.35
N GLU A 59 5.24 -5.64 -14.01
CA GLU A 59 6.52 -5.88 -14.70
C GLU A 59 6.37 -6.11 -16.22
N ALA A 60 5.24 -6.68 -16.66
CA ALA A 60 4.95 -6.90 -18.08
C ALA A 60 4.88 -5.61 -18.93
N LEU A 61 4.83 -4.44 -18.29
CA LEU A 61 4.86 -3.15 -18.98
C LEU A 61 6.28 -2.64 -19.26
N ILE A 62 7.32 -3.28 -18.70
CA ILE A 62 8.72 -2.93 -18.95
C ILE A 62 9.09 -3.41 -20.36
N PRO A 63 9.67 -2.55 -21.22
CA PRO A 63 10.16 -2.98 -22.53
C PRO A 63 11.17 -4.13 -22.41
N GLU A 64 11.10 -5.13 -23.31
CA GLU A 64 11.97 -6.31 -23.24
C GLU A 64 13.46 -5.98 -23.35
N ASP A 65 13.82 -4.87 -24.00
CA ASP A 65 15.19 -4.39 -24.15
C ASP A 65 15.66 -3.49 -23.00
N ALA A 66 14.78 -3.15 -22.05
CA ALA A 66 15.11 -2.29 -20.92
C ALA A 66 15.82 -3.08 -19.82
N GLU A 67 17.00 -2.63 -19.44
CA GLU A 67 17.66 -3.13 -18.24
C GLU A 67 16.83 -2.78 -17.00
N SER A 68 16.68 -3.76 -16.12
CA SER A 68 15.90 -3.60 -14.89
C SER A 68 16.57 -4.26 -13.69
N LEU A 69 16.33 -3.69 -12.52
CA LEU A 69 16.84 -4.13 -11.23
C LEU A 69 15.66 -4.36 -10.27
N PRO A 70 15.45 -5.58 -9.76
CA PRO A 70 14.48 -5.81 -8.71
C PRO A 70 14.92 -5.11 -7.41
N VAL A 71 13.97 -4.46 -6.73
CA VAL A 71 14.23 -3.76 -5.48
C VAL A 71 13.19 -4.13 -4.42
N PRO A 72 13.61 -4.32 -3.16
CA PRO A 72 12.68 -4.52 -2.05
C PRO A 72 12.04 -3.18 -1.68
N LEU A 73 10.77 -3.21 -1.27
CA LEU A 73 10.03 -2.08 -0.72
C LEU A 73 9.31 -2.50 0.56
N SER A 74 9.21 -1.59 1.53
CA SER A 74 8.23 -1.73 2.61
C SER A 74 6.79 -1.60 2.06
N GLU A 75 5.80 -2.02 2.85
CA GLU A 75 4.39 -1.92 2.47
C GLU A 75 3.97 -0.46 2.16
N GLU A 76 4.48 0.50 2.93
CA GLU A 76 4.20 1.91 2.71
C GLU A 76 4.82 2.41 1.40
N GLU A 77 6.07 2.03 1.12
CA GLU A 77 6.77 2.36 -0.12
C GLU A 77 6.08 1.75 -1.34
N ALA A 78 5.71 0.46 -1.26
CA ALA A 78 4.95 -0.22 -2.31
C ALA A 78 3.62 0.48 -2.58
N SER A 79 2.93 0.93 -1.52
CA SER A 79 1.69 1.70 -1.63
C SER A 79 1.88 3.07 -2.29
N ARG A 80 3.03 3.72 -2.10
CA ARG A 80 3.37 4.98 -2.80
C ARG A 80 3.66 4.71 -4.28
N VAL A 81 4.43 3.67 -4.59
CA VAL A 81 4.76 3.28 -5.98
C VAL A 81 3.49 2.97 -6.77
N HIS A 82 2.55 2.19 -6.21
CA HIS A 82 1.27 1.89 -6.87
C HIS A 82 0.51 3.17 -7.21
N ARG A 83 0.36 4.08 -6.24
CA ARG A 83 -0.36 5.33 -6.43
C ARG A 83 0.25 6.21 -7.52
N GLU A 84 1.57 6.35 -7.54
CA GLU A 84 2.24 7.17 -8.56
C GLU A 84 2.23 6.52 -9.96
N CYS A 85 2.09 5.18 -10.03
CA CYS A 85 1.95 4.46 -11.29
C CYS A 85 0.49 4.42 -11.79
N ALA A 86 -0.48 4.62 -10.90
CA ALA A 86 -1.90 4.50 -11.22
C ALA A 86 -2.39 5.70 -12.04
N PRO A 87 -3.33 5.49 -12.99
CA PRO A 87 -4.08 6.58 -13.59
C PRO A 87 -4.76 7.43 -12.51
N LYS A 88 -4.82 8.74 -12.69
CA LYS A 88 -5.35 9.68 -11.67
C LYS A 88 -6.68 9.25 -11.03
N PRO A 89 -7.71 8.79 -11.77
CA PRO A 89 -8.96 8.33 -11.15
C PRO A 89 -8.80 7.09 -10.25
N VAL A 90 -7.84 6.21 -10.58
CA VAL A 90 -7.53 5.03 -9.77
C VAL A 90 -6.77 5.42 -8.51
N ALA A 91 -5.79 6.33 -8.63
CA ALA A 91 -5.04 6.84 -7.48
C ALA A 91 -5.93 7.55 -6.46
N GLU A 92 -6.92 8.32 -6.92
CA GLU A 92 -7.93 8.96 -6.07
C GLU A 92 -8.78 7.91 -5.33
N LEU A 93 -9.24 6.87 -6.03
CA LEU A 93 -10.03 5.79 -5.43
C LEU A 93 -9.22 4.97 -4.41
N GLU A 94 -7.94 4.69 -4.68
CA GLU A 94 -7.06 4.01 -3.72
C GLU A 94 -6.82 4.82 -2.45
N ALA A 95 -6.76 6.16 -2.57
CA ALA A 95 -6.69 7.05 -1.41
C ALA A 95 -7.99 6.98 -0.60
N ASP A 96 -9.16 7.07 -1.25
CA ASP A 96 -10.46 6.96 -0.59
C ASP A 96 -10.62 5.63 0.17
N LEU A 97 -10.19 4.50 -0.41
CA LEU A 97 -10.23 3.18 0.23
C LEU A 97 -9.31 3.10 1.46
N ARG A 98 -8.16 3.77 1.41
CA ARG A 98 -7.21 3.83 2.53
C ARG A 98 -7.75 4.67 3.67
N ASP A 99 -8.31 5.84 3.37
CA ASP A 99 -8.97 6.72 4.33
C ASP A 99 -10.17 6.03 4.98
N PHE A 100 -10.96 5.30 4.19
CA PHE A 100 -12.02 4.45 4.70
C PHE A 100 -11.47 3.39 5.67
N ARG A 101 -10.40 2.67 5.30
CA ARG A 101 -9.76 1.68 6.16
C ARG A 101 -9.27 2.31 7.47
N GLU A 102 -8.64 3.48 7.41
CA GLU A 102 -8.12 4.16 8.59
C GLU A 102 -9.24 4.67 9.51
N THR A 103 -10.29 5.25 8.92
CA THR A 103 -11.49 5.69 9.66
C THR A 103 -12.21 4.51 10.29
N THR A 104 -12.23 3.36 9.61
CA THR A 104 -12.88 2.15 10.12
C THR A 104 -11.99 1.35 11.07
N ARG A 105 -10.67 1.57 11.18
CA ARG A 105 -9.78 0.79 12.08
C ARG A 105 -10.20 0.77 13.55
N GLU A 106 -11.02 1.71 14.01
CA GLU A 106 -11.57 1.74 15.37
C GLU A 106 -13.01 1.20 15.47
N TRP A 107 -13.51 0.54 14.43
CA TRP A 107 -14.89 0.03 14.39
C TRP A 107 -15.16 -0.94 15.55
N GLU A 108 -14.18 -1.75 15.93
CA GLU A 108 -14.29 -2.69 17.06
C GLU A 108 -14.51 -1.96 18.40
N ALA A 109 -13.76 -0.89 18.65
CA ALA A 109 -13.89 -0.06 19.84
C ALA A 109 -15.25 0.68 19.88
N LEU A 110 -15.74 1.12 18.72
CA LEU A 110 -17.06 1.73 18.57
C LEU A 110 -18.18 0.70 18.84
N VAL A 111 -18.08 -0.50 18.28
CA VAL A 111 -19.03 -1.61 18.52
C VAL A 111 -19.03 -2.01 19.98
N HIS A 112 -17.86 -2.12 20.61
CA HIS A 112 -17.75 -2.42 22.03
C HIS A 112 -18.45 -1.35 22.88
N ARG A 113 -18.17 -0.06 22.63
CA ARG A 113 -18.86 1.05 23.32
C ARG A 113 -20.38 1.03 23.11
N ALA A 114 -20.84 0.70 21.91
CA ALA A 114 -22.26 0.58 21.60
C ALA A 114 -22.93 -0.57 22.36
N LEU A 115 -22.26 -1.72 22.46
CA LEU A 115 -22.71 -2.86 23.26
C LEU A 115 -22.75 -2.52 24.76
N THR A 116 -21.70 -1.86 25.29
CA THR A 116 -21.67 -1.39 26.68
C THR A 116 -22.77 -0.36 26.97
N ALA A 117 -23.13 0.48 26.00
CA ALA A 117 -24.25 1.40 26.09
C ALA A 117 -25.63 0.72 25.96
N GLY A 118 -25.68 -0.60 25.78
CA GLY A 118 -26.90 -1.39 25.71
C GLY A 118 -27.57 -1.40 24.32
N ILE A 119 -26.89 -0.96 23.26
CA ILE A 119 -27.43 -1.03 21.90
C ILE A 119 -27.44 -2.50 21.47
N PRO A 120 -28.60 -3.07 21.09
CA PRO A 120 -28.66 -4.48 20.68
C PRO A 120 -27.80 -4.78 19.46
N ALA A 121 -27.13 -5.94 19.46
CA ALA A 121 -26.30 -6.38 18.33
C ALA A 121 -26.99 -6.31 16.94
N PRO A 122 -28.29 -6.68 16.79
CA PRO A 122 -28.99 -6.51 15.51
C PRO A 122 -29.09 -5.05 15.05
N ARG A 123 -29.19 -4.11 16.00
CA ARG A 123 -29.23 -2.68 15.69
C ARG A 123 -27.87 -2.14 15.31
N ILE A 124 -26.79 -2.63 15.93
CA ILE A 124 -25.43 -2.29 15.54
C ILE A 124 -25.15 -2.77 14.11
N ALA A 125 -25.48 -4.03 13.78
CA ALA A 125 -25.33 -4.60 12.44
C ALA A 125 -26.01 -3.74 11.37
N GLN A 126 -27.25 -3.29 11.65
CA GLN A 126 -28.00 -2.43 10.74
C GLN A 126 -27.34 -1.07 10.51
N LEU A 127 -26.68 -0.50 11.52
CA LEU A 127 -26.11 0.84 11.47
C LEU A 127 -24.69 0.88 10.89
N THR A 128 -23.90 -0.18 11.07
CA THR A 128 -22.50 -0.24 10.64
C THR A 128 -22.30 -1.05 9.36
N GLY A 129 -23.30 -1.83 8.94
CA GLY A 129 -23.19 -2.76 7.82
C GLY A 129 -22.36 -4.01 8.14
N LEU A 130 -21.93 -4.18 9.39
CA LEU A 130 -21.20 -5.36 9.85
C LEU A 130 -22.11 -6.59 9.91
N SER A 131 -21.53 -7.75 9.67
CA SER A 131 -22.22 -9.02 9.83
C SER A 131 -22.46 -9.35 11.31
N PRO A 132 -23.54 -10.11 11.62
CA PRO A 132 -23.77 -10.63 12.98
C PRO A 132 -22.59 -11.46 13.52
N GLN A 133 -21.80 -12.09 12.65
CA GLN A 133 -20.63 -12.87 13.00
C GLN A 133 -19.47 -11.99 13.47
N GLU A 134 -19.19 -10.88 12.77
CA GLU A 134 -18.16 -9.90 13.17
C GLU A 134 -18.47 -9.30 14.54
N ILE A 135 -19.75 -9.00 14.82
CA ILE A 135 -20.18 -8.47 16.12
C ILE A 135 -20.11 -9.54 17.22
N SER A 136 -20.48 -10.78 16.91
CA SER A 136 -20.43 -11.89 17.87
C SER A 136 -19.00 -12.30 18.23
N GLY A 137 -18.06 -12.20 17.28
CA GLY A 137 -16.64 -12.46 17.52
C GLY A 137 -16.06 -11.51 18.58
N LEU A 138 -16.42 -10.22 18.53
CA LEU A 138 -16.00 -9.22 19.51
C LEU A 138 -16.55 -9.45 20.92
N ILE A 139 -17.75 -10.04 21.03
CA ILE A 139 -18.36 -10.38 22.32
C ILE A 139 -17.61 -11.56 22.98
N GLN A 140 -17.10 -12.51 22.18
CA GLN A 140 -16.41 -13.71 22.67
C GLN A 140 -14.93 -13.47 23.01
N SER A 141 -14.30 -12.43 22.47
CA SER A 141 -12.89 -12.08 22.77
C SER A 141 -12.69 -11.30 24.09
N GLN A 142 -13.74 -11.09 24.88
CA GLN A 142 -13.63 -10.47 26.21
C GLN A 142 -13.11 -11.49 27.24
N PRO A 143 -12.00 -11.25 27.95
CA PRO A 143 -11.66 -12.03 29.13
C PRO A 143 -12.70 -11.72 30.21
N SER A 144 -13.41 -12.76 30.66
CA SER A 144 -14.31 -12.70 31.81
C SER A 144 -13.56 -12.11 33.01
N VAL A 145 -13.82 -10.84 33.36
CA VAL A 145 -13.37 -10.30 34.63
C VAL A 145 -14.24 -10.95 35.70
N SER A 146 -13.73 -12.04 36.28
CA SER A 146 -14.28 -12.64 37.49
C SER A 146 -14.28 -11.60 38.60
N ALA A 147 -15.48 -11.22 39.04
CA ALA A 147 -15.68 -10.56 40.31
C ALA A 147 -15.56 -11.62 41.41
N ASP A 148 -14.44 -11.63 42.13
CA ASP A 148 -14.36 -12.29 43.44
C ASP A 148 -14.57 -11.24 44.53
N ALA A 149 -15.56 -11.55 45.37
CA ALA A 149 -15.96 -10.85 46.59
C ALA A 149 -15.21 -11.39 47.80
#